data_AF-A0A3B8I034-F1
#
_entry.id   AF-A0A3B8I034-F1
#
_cell.length_a   1.000
_cell.length_b   1.000
_cell.length_c   1.000
_cell.angle_alpha   90.00
_cell.angle_beta   90.00
_cell.angle_gamma   90.00
#
_symmetry.space_group_name_H-M   'P 1'
#
loop_
_entity.id
_entity.type
_entity.pdbx_description
1 polymer ?
#
loop_
_entity_poly.entity_id
_entity_poly.type
_entity_poly.pdbx_seq_one_letter_code
_entity_poly.pdbx_strand_id
1 'polypeptide(L)'
;TVQRLYDSQFQDHDVSDIKQYIKLGKLGEAFVAEEQVVLLIDEIDKADLEFPNDLLWELDQMSFYIPETRETITARHRPIVIITSNAEK
;
A
#
# COMPACT_ATOMS: atom_id res chain seq x y z
N THR A 1 -5.36 -4.65 -14.29
CA THR A 1 -6.40 -4.28 -15.30
C THR A 1 -6.73 -5.41 -16.26
N VAL A 2 -5.74 -6.15 -16.79
CA VAL A 2 -5.98 -7.26 -17.75
C VAL A 2 -6.83 -8.40 -17.17
N GLN A 3 -6.62 -8.78 -15.91
CA GLN A 3 -7.32 -9.91 -15.29
C GLN A 3 -8.85 -9.71 -15.19
N ARG A 4 -9.31 -8.50 -14.80
CA ARG A 4 -10.74 -8.15 -14.73
C ARG A 4 -11.46 -8.25 -16.08
N LEU A 5 -10.76 -7.91 -17.18
CA LEU A 5 -11.32 -7.98 -18.53
C LEU A 5 -11.44 -9.43 -19.03
N TYR A 6 -10.47 -10.29 -18.68
CA TYR A 6 -10.53 -11.72 -18.98
C TYR A 6 -11.69 -12.39 -18.23
N ASP A 7 -11.88 -12.07 -16.94
CA ASP A 7 -12.92 -12.69 -16.12
C ASP A 7 -14.34 -12.22 -16.51
N SER A 8 -14.50 -11.01 -17.08
CA SER A 8 -15.79 -10.56 -17.63
C SER A 8 -16.29 -11.37 -18.85
N GLN A 9 -15.42 -12.17 -19.48
CA GLN A 9 -15.80 -13.04 -20.60
C GLN A 9 -16.18 -14.47 -20.15
N PHE A 10 -15.85 -14.88 -18.92
CA PHE A 10 -16.18 -16.19 -18.38
C PHE A 10 -17.23 -16.05 -17.27
N GLN A 11 -18.40 -16.60 -17.54
CA GLN A 11 -19.69 -16.25 -16.95
C GLN A 11 -19.96 -16.80 -15.53
N ASP A 12 -18.97 -16.87 -14.62
CA ASP A 12 -19.15 -17.63 -13.37
C ASP A 12 -18.58 -17.02 -12.07
N HIS A 13 -18.08 -15.78 -12.08
CA HIS A 13 -17.66 -15.11 -10.84
C HIS A 13 -18.24 -13.70 -10.73
N ASP A 14 -18.73 -13.39 -9.52
CA ASP A 14 -19.33 -12.11 -9.17
C ASP A 14 -18.27 -11.00 -9.29
N VAL A 15 -18.24 -10.33 -10.45
CA VAL A 15 -17.29 -9.25 -10.82
C VAL A 15 -17.42 -8.03 -9.87
N SER A 16 -18.42 -8.04 -8.98
CA SER A 16 -18.64 -7.00 -7.97
C SER A 16 -17.58 -6.96 -6.87
N ASP A 17 -16.82 -8.04 -6.67
CA ASP A 17 -15.86 -8.14 -5.56
C ASP A 17 -14.46 -7.62 -5.96
N ILE A 18 -14.34 -6.30 -6.10
CA ILE A 18 -13.12 -5.60 -6.55
C ILE A 18 -11.88 -5.93 -5.69
N LYS A 19 -12.09 -6.36 -4.44
CA LYS A 19 -11.06 -6.77 -3.48
C LYS A 19 -10.16 -7.87 -4.03
N GLN A 20 -10.72 -8.78 -4.82
CA GLN A 20 -10.01 -9.92 -5.40
C GLN A 20 -8.94 -9.51 -6.43
N TYR A 21 -9.01 -8.27 -6.90
CA TYR A 21 -8.10 -7.71 -7.91
C TYR A 21 -7.12 -6.70 -7.33
N ILE A 22 -7.21 -6.39 -6.03
CA ILE A 22 -6.34 -5.44 -5.35
C ILE A 22 -5.21 -6.20 -4.68
N LYS A 23 -3.98 -5.80 -5.00
CA LYS A 23 -2.77 -6.34 -4.38
C LYS A 23 -2.10 -5.23 -3.59
N LEU A 24 -1.79 -5.51 -2.34
CA LEU A 24 -1.05 -4.59 -1.49
C LEU A 24 0.38 -4.45 -2.03
N GLY A 25 0.88 -3.22 -2.05
CA GLY A 25 2.31 -2.96 -2.25
C GLY A 25 3.10 -3.21 -0.97
N LYS A 26 4.41 -2.92 -0.98
CA LYS A 26 5.32 -3.20 0.15
C LYS A 26 4.92 -2.57 1.48
N LEU A 27 4.38 -1.35 1.45
CA LEU A 27 3.85 -0.67 2.64
C LEU A 27 2.65 -1.45 3.22
N GLY A 28 1.69 -1.83 2.38
CA GLY A 28 0.52 -2.60 2.81
C GLY A 28 0.89 -3.99 3.30
N GLU A 29 1.79 -4.69 2.60
CA GLU A 29 2.36 -5.97 3.04
C GLU A 29 2.99 -5.85 4.43
N ALA A 30 3.75 -4.77 4.69
CA ALA A 30 4.37 -4.53 5.98
C ALA A 30 3.35 -4.25 7.10
N PHE A 31 2.23 -3.59 6.79
CA PHE A 31 1.18 -3.30 7.79
C PHE A 31 0.39 -4.55 8.17
N VAL A 32 0.17 -5.48 7.24
CA VAL A 32 -0.60 -6.71 7.51
C VAL A 32 0.26 -7.89 7.97
N ALA A 33 1.58 -7.72 8.06
CA ALA A 33 2.52 -8.76 8.47
C ALA A 33 2.18 -9.33 9.86
N GLU A 34 2.37 -10.65 10.03
CA GLU A 34 2.13 -11.36 11.30
C GLU A 34 3.24 -11.16 12.33
N GLU A 35 4.39 -10.64 11.89
CA GLU A 35 5.55 -10.34 12.74
C GLU A 35 6.03 -8.92 12.49
N GLN A 36 6.83 -8.37 13.41
CA GLN A 36 7.42 -7.05 13.21
C GLN A 36 8.47 -7.09 12.10
N VAL A 37 8.25 -6.31 11.04
CA VAL A 37 9.14 -6.24 9.87
C VAL A 37 9.87 -4.90 9.79
N VAL A 38 10.93 -4.86 8.99
CA VAL A 38 11.64 -3.63 8.62
C VAL A 38 11.18 -3.21 7.21
N LEU A 39 10.76 -1.96 7.06
CA LEU A 39 10.39 -1.35 5.78
C LEU A 39 11.44 -0.32 5.39
N LEU A 40 12.14 -0.55 4.28
CA LEU A 40 13.08 0.41 3.70
C LEU A 40 12.39 1.19 2.59
N ILE A 41 12.42 2.52 2.68
CA ILE A 41 11.96 3.45 1.66
C ILE A 41 13.19 4.20 1.17
N ASP A 42 13.64 3.87 -0.04
CA ASP A 42 14.88 4.39 -0.60
C ASP A 42 14.60 5.62 -1.47
N GLU A 43 15.50 6.62 -1.43
CA GLU A 43 15.47 7.82 -2.28
C GLU A 43 14.10 8.53 -2.28
N ILE A 44 13.52 8.78 -1.10
CA ILE A 44 12.18 9.37 -0.97
C ILE A 44 12.05 10.72 -1.68
N ASP A 45 13.16 11.43 -1.90
CA ASP A 45 13.25 12.69 -2.63
C ASP A 45 12.94 12.59 -4.13
N LYS A 46 12.98 11.38 -4.71
CA LYS A 46 12.60 11.17 -6.12
C LYS A 46 11.09 11.04 -6.33
N ALA A 47 10.32 10.91 -5.26
CA ALA A 47 8.86 10.85 -5.34
C ALA A 47 8.26 12.25 -5.55
N ASP A 48 7.02 12.30 -6.02
CA ASP A 48 6.28 13.55 -6.18
C ASP A 48 6.19 14.33 -4.86
N LEU A 49 6.12 15.67 -4.92
CA LEU A 49 6.20 16.55 -3.73
C LEU A 49 5.15 16.25 -2.65
N GLU A 50 3.98 15.72 -3.05
CA GLU A 50 2.89 15.36 -2.14
C GLU A 50 3.15 14.03 -1.42
N PHE A 51 3.88 13.10 -2.06
CA PHE A 51 4.07 11.74 -1.56
C PHE A 51 4.78 11.66 -0.19
N PRO A 52 5.89 12.39 0.08
CA PRO A 52 6.51 12.33 1.40
C PRO A 52 5.59 12.81 2.52
N ASN A 53 4.77 13.83 2.28
CA ASN A 53 3.87 14.38 3.31
C ASN A 53 2.74 13.41 3.61
N ASP A 54 2.13 12.84 2.58
CA ASP A 54 1.09 11.83 2.72
C ASP A 54 1.67 10.62 3.46
N LEU A 55 2.78 10.06 2.98
CA LEU A 55 3.43 8.90 3.57
C LEU A 55 3.75 9.11 5.06
N LEU A 56 4.26 10.28 5.45
CA LEU A 56 4.53 10.59 6.86
C LEU A 56 3.25 10.58 7.70
N TRP A 57 2.13 11.04 7.15
CA TRP A 57 0.84 10.99 7.81
C TRP A 57 0.36 9.54 8.01
N GLU A 58 0.40 8.71 6.97
CA GLU A 58 0.00 7.29 7.11
C GLU A 58 0.91 6.51 8.07
N LEU A 59 2.21 6.81 8.07
CA LEU A 59 3.17 6.20 9.00
C LEU A 59 2.94 6.67 10.44
N ASP A 60 2.57 7.93 10.68
CA ASP A 60 2.22 8.41 12.02
C ASP A 60 0.94 7.73 12.55
N GLN A 61 -0.09 7.66 11.71
CA GLN A 61 -1.35 7.01 12.06
C GLN A 61 -1.24 5.47 12.10
N MET A 62 -0.18 4.90 11.52
CA MET A 62 -0.02 3.46 11.31
C MET A 62 -1.26 2.82 10.67
N SER A 63 -1.93 3.59 9.82
CA SER A 63 -3.08 3.14 9.05
C SER A 63 -3.25 3.94 7.76
N PHE A 64 -3.83 3.32 6.75
CA PHE A 64 -4.17 3.97 5.48
C PHE A 64 -5.51 3.47 4.97
N TYR A 65 -6.24 4.35 4.27
CA TYR A 65 -7.53 4.04 3.67
C TYR A 65 -7.35 3.67 2.20
N ILE A 66 -8.01 2.59 1.76
CA ILE A 66 -8.04 2.14 0.37
C ILE A 66 -9.42 2.50 -0.19
N PRO A 67 -9.55 3.57 -0.99
CA PRO A 67 -10.84 4.01 -1.54
C PRO A 67 -11.55 2.94 -2.37
N GLU A 68 -10.80 2.12 -3.10
CA GLU A 68 -11.32 1.09 -3.99
C GLU A 68 -12.00 -0.05 -3.25
N THR A 69 -11.49 -0.44 -2.07
CA THR A 69 -12.13 -1.46 -1.23
C THR A 69 -13.05 -0.87 -0.16
N ARG A 70 -12.95 0.44 0.09
CA ARG A 70 -13.56 1.15 1.23
C ARG A 70 -13.12 0.59 2.59
N GLU A 71 -11.86 0.17 2.67
CA GLU A 71 -11.30 -0.41 3.89
C GLU A 71 -10.14 0.43 4.39
N THR A 72 -10.01 0.51 5.72
CA THR A 72 -8.82 1.05 6.38
C THR A 72 -7.95 -0.12 6.82
N ILE A 73 -6.70 -0.13 6.38
CA ILE A 73 -5.69 -1.07 6.85
C ILE A 73 -4.93 -0.43 8.01
N THR A 74 -4.91 -1.09 9.16
CA THR A 74 -4.13 -0.69 10.33
C THR A 74 -3.01 -1.70 10.56
N ALA A 75 -1.82 -1.21 10.91
CA ALA A 75 -0.67 -2.07 11.15
C ALA A 75 -0.93 -3.04 12.32
N ARG A 76 -0.81 -4.36 12.08
CA ARG A 76 -0.89 -5.38 13.14
C ARG A 76 0.28 -5.26 14.10
N HIS A 77 1.48 -5.18 13.54
CA HIS A 77 2.73 -4.90 14.23
C HIS A 77 3.33 -3.64 13.62
N ARG A 78 3.72 -2.67 14.44
CA ARG A 78 4.34 -1.43 13.96
C ARG A 78 5.69 -1.76 13.30
N PRO A 79 5.84 -1.58 11.98
CA PRO A 79 7.09 -1.87 11.31
C PRO A 79 8.17 -0.85 11.73
N ILE A 80 9.43 -1.28 11.67
CA ILE A 80 10.57 -0.35 11.77
C ILE A 80 10.77 0.25 10.39
N VAL A 81 10.48 1.53 10.23
CA VAL A 81 10.61 2.21 8.93
C VAL A 81 11.94 2.93 8.85
N ILE A 82 12.72 2.59 7.83
CA ILE A 82 13.98 3.26 7.48
C ILE A 82 13.73 4.03 6.20
N ILE A 83 13.90 5.34 6.26
CA ILE A 83 13.78 6.22 5.09
C ILE A 83 15.17 6.71 4.75
N THR A 84 15.55 6.60 3.48
CA THR A 84 16.75 7.22 2.93
C THR A 84 16.34 8.35 1.99
N SER A 85 17.19 9.36 1.90
CA SER A 85 17.08 10.41 0.90
C SER A 85 18.48 10.77 0.43
N ASN A 86 18.64 10.94 -0.87
CA ASN A 86 19.88 11.47 -1.43
C ASN A 86 19.70 12.97 -1.61
N ALA A 87 19.74 13.72 -0.51
CA ALA A 87 19.67 15.17 -0.56
C ALA A 87 20.90 15.73 -1.31
N GLU A 88 20.80 15.84 -2.63
CA GLU A 88 21.75 16.62 -3.43
C GLU A 88 21.62 18.08 -2.99
N LYS A 89 22.75 18.63 -2.52
CA LYS A 89 22.89 20.02 -2.06
C LYS A 89 22.81 21.02 -3.20
#